data_AF-A0A5P6VP60-F1
#
_entry.id   AF-A0A5P6VP60-F1
#
_cell.length_a   1.000
_cell.length_b   1.000
_cell.length_c   1.000
_cell.angle_alpha   90.00
_cell.angle_beta   90.00
_cell.angle_gamma   90.00
#
_symmetry.space_group_name_H-M   'P 1'
#
loop_
_entity.id
_entity.type
_entity.pdbx_description
1 polymer ?
#
loop_
_entity_poly.entity_id
_entity_poly.type
_entity_poly.pdbx_seq_one_letter_code
_entity_poly.pdbx_strand_id
1 'polypeptide(L)'
;MSRPSKSDKRKDKDGYVLRKGESQKKGDGRYVYTYTDGYKKRRYVYARTLVELRELEKKIRDDMTFDLDYSAASRMTLNDLFDRYIKQKYNLKPSTKLNYINNYRNHVRDGFGKKRIVDIRYTDIKIFYHELLVDKKLSISTVENINNAIHPAFKMAIRDQLLIRNPTDDIMGEIKKSKEFKSPEKRIALSIPEQKSFMQFLYNSPEYKGWYPIIAVLVGTGMRISECLGLRWEDVDMKERLISVNHTLEYRPIEEHGRCEKHIETPKTDAGERTIPIFDEVFEAILLEYQYQKCLGFCKEEIDGYSGFVFSTAENKTYLQTAVNNGIHRAVKAHNAQEKIKADLEGRDPIIVPDISAHNLRHTFCTRLCEVEQNLKVIMSIMGHSDIRTTMEIYAEVKKEKKQEVLSNLQGKIIIS
;
A
#
# COMPACT_ATOMS: atom_id res chain seq x y z
N MET A 1 -69.07 -34.66 11.30
CA MET A 1 -68.12 -34.20 10.27
C MET A 1 -68.71 -32.97 9.59
N SER A 2 -68.29 -31.78 10.01
CA SER A 2 -68.86 -30.50 9.59
C SER A 2 -67.95 -29.88 8.51
N ARG A 3 -68.48 -29.68 7.30
CA ARG A 3 -67.78 -29.03 6.18
C ARG A 3 -67.41 -27.57 6.53
N PRO A 4 -66.21 -27.08 6.18
CA PRO A 4 -65.79 -25.72 6.50
C PRO A 4 -66.50 -24.68 5.61
N SER A 5 -66.77 -23.51 6.19
CA SER A 5 -67.46 -22.38 5.56
C SER A 5 -66.64 -21.76 4.41
N LYS A 6 -67.33 -21.41 3.31
CA LYS A 6 -66.76 -20.62 2.21
C LYS A 6 -66.44 -19.21 2.72
N SER A 7 -65.16 -18.88 2.82
CA SER A 7 -64.71 -17.50 3.07
C SER A 7 -65.13 -16.59 1.91
N ASP A 8 -65.94 -15.57 2.16
CA ASP A 8 -66.24 -14.50 1.21
C ASP A 8 -64.94 -13.80 0.80
N LYS A 9 -64.46 -14.09 -0.41
CA LYS A 9 -63.27 -13.44 -0.97
C LYS A 9 -63.67 -12.06 -1.50
N ARG A 10 -63.03 -11.00 -1.01
CA ARG A 10 -63.25 -9.61 -1.47
C ARG A 10 -62.96 -9.51 -2.97
N LYS A 11 -63.87 -8.92 -3.74
CA LYS A 11 -63.74 -8.73 -5.20
C LYS A 11 -63.78 -7.26 -5.57
N ASP A 12 -63.19 -6.91 -6.71
CA ASP A 12 -63.32 -5.59 -7.32
C ASP A 12 -64.64 -5.42 -8.09
N LYS A 13 -64.84 -4.25 -8.72
CA LYS A 13 -66.04 -3.94 -9.53
C LYS A 13 -66.22 -4.87 -10.73
N ASP A 14 -65.14 -5.48 -11.24
CA ASP A 14 -65.14 -6.35 -12.42
C ASP A 14 -65.18 -7.85 -12.02
N GLY A 15 -65.28 -8.16 -10.73
CA GLY A 15 -65.42 -9.50 -10.19
C GLY A 15 -64.11 -10.25 -9.90
N TYR A 16 -62.94 -9.62 -10.06
CA TYR A 16 -61.65 -10.23 -9.72
C TYR A 16 -61.41 -10.23 -8.22
N VAL A 17 -60.78 -11.30 -7.73
CA VAL A 17 -60.46 -11.46 -6.31
C VAL A 17 -59.28 -10.56 -5.91
N LEU A 18 -59.50 -9.74 -4.88
CA LEU A 18 -58.50 -8.88 -4.25
C LEU A 18 -57.77 -9.62 -3.13
N ARG A 19 -56.43 -9.57 -3.16
CA ARG A 19 -55.54 -10.14 -2.14
C ARG A 19 -55.51 -9.28 -0.88
N LYS A 20 -54.89 -9.79 0.18
CA LYS A 20 -54.68 -9.05 1.44
C LYS A 20 -53.84 -7.79 1.16
N GLY A 21 -54.29 -6.63 1.62
CA GLY A 21 -53.63 -5.34 1.34
C GLY A 21 -54.08 -4.66 0.03
N GLU A 22 -54.72 -5.38 -0.90
CA GLU A 22 -55.31 -4.81 -2.12
C GLU A 22 -56.69 -4.19 -1.83
N SER A 23 -56.98 -3.06 -2.48
CA SER A 23 -58.29 -2.39 -2.51
C SER A 23 -58.46 -1.59 -3.81
N GLN A 24 -59.69 -1.31 -4.22
CA GLN A 24 -60.00 -0.45 -5.37
C GLN A 24 -60.66 0.85 -4.89
N LYS A 25 -60.15 2.00 -5.32
CA LYS A 25 -60.74 3.30 -4.96
C LYS A 25 -62.07 3.52 -5.67
N LYS A 26 -63.10 3.91 -4.91
CA LYS A 26 -64.46 4.15 -5.44
C LYS A 26 -64.56 5.33 -6.41
N GLY A 27 -63.67 6.32 -6.29
CA GLY A 27 -63.67 7.56 -7.09
C GLY A 27 -63.00 7.43 -8.46
N ASP A 28 -61.71 7.10 -8.51
CA ASP A 28 -60.90 7.09 -9.74
C ASP A 28 -60.60 5.69 -10.30
N GLY A 29 -61.17 4.64 -9.69
CA GLY A 29 -61.02 3.25 -10.14
C GLY A 29 -59.63 2.65 -9.94
N ARG A 30 -58.66 3.40 -9.41
CA ARG A 30 -57.28 2.90 -9.22
C ARG A 30 -57.21 1.82 -8.15
N TYR A 31 -56.32 0.86 -8.37
CA TYR A 31 -55.99 -0.19 -7.41
C TYR A 31 -54.92 0.33 -6.45
N VAL A 32 -55.06 -0.02 -5.17
CA VAL A 32 -54.16 0.38 -4.09
C VAL A 32 -53.69 -0.86 -3.35
N TYR A 33 -52.37 -0.96 -3.17
CA TYR A 33 -51.74 -1.92 -2.29
C TYR A 33 -51.21 -1.20 -1.06
N THR A 34 -51.67 -1.62 0.13
CA THR A 34 -51.25 -1.09 1.42
C THR A 34 -50.31 -2.07 2.08
N TYR A 35 -49.12 -1.60 2.46
CA TYR A 35 -48.12 -2.38 3.16
C TYR A 35 -47.46 -1.57 4.28
N THR A 36 -46.75 -2.26 5.17
CA THR A 36 -45.90 -1.65 6.18
C THR A 36 -44.45 -1.82 5.73
N ASP A 37 -43.69 -0.73 5.64
CA ASP A 37 -42.26 -0.78 5.28
C ASP A 37 -41.40 -1.31 6.45
N GLY A 38 -40.12 -1.62 6.19
CA GLY A 38 -39.17 -2.07 7.22
C GLY A 38 -38.96 -1.09 8.38
N TYR A 39 -39.42 0.17 8.24
CA TYR A 39 -39.41 1.19 9.29
C TYR A 39 -40.73 1.25 10.08
N LYS A 40 -41.58 0.23 9.95
CA LYS A 40 -42.93 0.14 10.57
C LYS A 40 -43.88 1.27 10.16
N LYS A 41 -43.64 1.97 9.04
CA LYS A 41 -44.54 3.01 8.52
C LYS A 41 -45.47 2.42 7.46
N ARG A 42 -46.74 2.81 7.50
CA ARG A 42 -47.74 2.38 6.50
C ARG A 42 -47.54 3.17 5.21
N ARG A 43 -47.36 2.46 4.10
CA ARG A 43 -47.14 3.01 2.76
C ARG A 43 -48.23 2.50 1.81
N TYR A 44 -48.43 3.25 0.73
CA TYR A 44 -49.46 2.99 -0.27
C TYR A 44 -48.86 3.11 -1.66
N VAL A 45 -49.14 2.13 -2.51
CA VAL A 45 -48.77 2.16 -3.93
C VAL A 45 -50.03 2.01 -4.76
N TYR A 46 -50.07 2.74 -5.87
CA TYR A 46 -51.24 2.91 -6.72
C TYR A 46 -50.94 2.43 -8.13
N ALA A 47 -51.88 1.74 -8.76
CA ALA A 47 -51.79 1.32 -10.16
C ALA A 47 -53.15 1.44 -10.85
N ARG A 48 -53.15 1.47 -12.20
CA ARG A 48 -54.38 1.55 -12.99
C ARG A 48 -54.99 0.18 -13.23
N THR A 49 -54.17 -0.87 -13.29
CA THR A 49 -54.63 -2.26 -13.45
C THR A 49 -54.19 -3.14 -12.28
N LEU A 50 -54.93 -4.24 -12.06
CA LEU A 50 -54.61 -5.22 -11.02
C LEU A 50 -53.31 -5.99 -11.31
N VAL A 51 -52.95 -6.13 -12.59
CA VAL A 51 -51.69 -6.77 -13.04
C VAL A 51 -50.50 -5.90 -12.66
N GLU A 52 -50.52 -4.61 -13.02
CA GLU A 52 -49.49 -3.64 -12.63
C GLU A 52 -49.34 -3.55 -11.11
N LEU A 53 -50.47 -3.55 -10.38
CA LEU A 53 -50.42 -3.51 -8.90
C LEU A 53 -49.67 -4.73 -8.33
N ARG A 54 -49.87 -5.91 -8.92
CA ARG A 54 -49.25 -7.16 -8.45
C ARG A 54 -47.78 -7.26 -8.85
N GLU A 55 -47.37 -6.68 -9.96
CA GLU A 55 -45.95 -6.54 -10.30
C GLU A 55 -45.23 -5.59 -9.33
N LEU A 56 -45.87 -4.47 -8.97
CA LEU A 56 -45.37 -3.55 -7.95
C LEU A 56 -45.32 -4.24 -6.57
N GLU A 57 -46.37 -4.98 -6.20
CA GLU A 57 -46.39 -5.80 -4.98
C GLU A 57 -45.23 -6.80 -4.97
N LYS A 58 -44.98 -7.50 -6.07
CA LYS A 58 -43.89 -8.48 -6.18
C LYS A 58 -42.53 -7.81 -6.01
N LYS A 59 -42.25 -6.69 -6.70
CA LYS A 59 -41.01 -5.92 -6.52
C LYS A 59 -40.82 -5.46 -5.07
N ILE A 60 -41.87 -4.93 -4.45
CA ILE A 60 -41.83 -4.48 -3.05
C ILE A 60 -41.60 -5.66 -2.10
N ARG A 61 -42.20 -6.82 -2.38
CA ARG A 61 -42.01 -8.03 -1.60
C ARG A 61 -40.60 -8.58 -1.75
N ASP A 62 -40.05 -8.58 -2.97
CA ASP A 62 -38.68 -9.00 -3.25
C ASP A 62 -37.69 -8.05 -2.52
N ASP A 63 -37.95 -6.73 -2.54
CA ASP A 63 -37.22 -5.71 -1.78
C ASP A 63 -37.37 -5.87 -0.25
N MET A 64 -38.49 -6.41 0.25
CA MET A 64 -38.76 -6.68 1.68
C MET A 64 -38.35 -8.07 2.16
N THR A 65 -38.21 -9.07 1.29
CA THR A 65 -37.58 -10.34 1.67
C THR A 65 -36.07 -10.14 1.90
N PHE A 66 -35.54 -9.03 1.38
CA PHE A 66 -34.27 -8.39 1.76
C PHE A 66 -34.37 -7.58 3.06
N ASP A 67 -35.43 -7.69 3.86
CA ASP A 67 -35.51 -7.16 5.24
C ASP A 67 -34.78 -8.14 6.17
N LEU A 68 -33.47 -8.10 5.95
CA LEU A 68 -32.40 -8.62 6.75
C LEU A 68 -32.43 -8.07 8.18
N ASP A 69 -31.43 -8.46 8.96
CA ASP A 69 -31.12 -8.06 10.33
C ASP A 69 -30.90 -6.52 10.50
N TYR A 70 -31.87 -5.72 10.06
CA TYR A 70 -31.86 -4.26 9.94
C TYR A 70 -31.75 -3.61 11.33
N SER A 71 -32.20 -4.31 12.37
CA SER A 71 -32.08 -3.86 13.76
C SER A 71 -30.63 -3.84 14.23
N ALA A 72 -29.81 -4.82 13.83
CA ALA A 72 -28.38 -4.86 14.14
C ALA A 72 -27.57 -3.91 13.24
N ALA A 73 -27.89 -3.81 11.95
CA ALA A 73 -27.26 -2.89 11.00
C ALA A 73 -27.50 -1.40 11.35
N SER A 74 -28.72 -1.08 11.82
CA SER A 74 -29.16 0.28 12.16
C SER A 74 -28.32 0.98 13.24
N ARG A 75 -27.62 0.22 14.08
CA ARG A 75 -26.82 0.77 15.20
C ARG A 75 -25.32 0.63 14.98
N MET A 76 -24.90 -0.17 14.00
CA MET A 76 -23.49 -0.43 13.75
C MET A 76 -22.80 0.82 13.21
N THR A 77 -21.73 1.24 13.88
CA THR A 77 -20.85 2.29 13.41
C THR A 77 -19.77 1.74 12.50
N LEU A 78 -19.08 2.62 11.77
CA LEU A 78 -17.92 2.22 10.98
C LEU A 78 -16.80 1.66 11.88
N ASN A 79 -16.66 2.15 13.12
CA ASN A 79 -15.74 1.59 14.12
C ASN A 79 -16.07 0.12 14.42
N ASP A 80 -17.35 -0.19 14.68
CA ASP A 80 -17.78 -1.56 14.96
C ASP A 80 -17.52 -2.48 13.76
N LEU A 81 -17.81 -1.99 12.55
CA LEU A 81 -17.58 -2.73 11.32
C LEU A 81 -16.09 -3.03 11.10
N PHE A 82 -15.24 -2.02 11.30
CA PHE A 82 -13.79 -2.16 11.15
C PHE A 82 -13.20 -3.12 12.19
N ASP A 83 -13.61 -3.00 13.46
CA ASP A 83 -13.13 -3.88 14.53
C ASP A 83 -13.54 -5.35 14.27
N ARG A 84 -14.74 -5.60 13.73
CA ARG A 84 -15.15 -6.93 13.27
C ARG A 84 -14.32 -7.42 12.09
N TYR A 85 -14.07 -6.56 11.11
CA TYR A 85 -13.28 -6.88 9.93
C TYR A 85 -11.85 -7.27 10.29
N ILE A 86 -11.16 -6.47 11.10
CA ILE A 86 -9.75 -6.69 11.44
C ILE A 86 -9.56 -7.93 12.32
N LYS A 87 -10.53 -8.27 13.18
CA LYS A 87 -10.50 -9.47 14.02
C LYS A 87 -10.53 -10.77 13.21
N GLN A 88 -11.18 -10.76 12.05
CA GLN A 88 -11.25 -11.91 11.16
C GLN A 88 -10.01 -12.08 10.27
N LYS A 89 -9.07 -11.11 10.28
CA LYS A 89 -7.86 -11.15 9.46
C LYS A 89 -6.69 -11.84 10.17
N TYR A 90 -6.80 -13.16 10.32
CA TYR A 90 -5.72 -14.02 10.82
C TYR A 90 -4.63 -14.30 9.78
N ASN A 91 -4.95 -14.14 8.49
CA ASN A 91 -4.06 -14.46 7.38
C ASN A 91 -3.21 -13.27 6.87
N LEU A 92 -3.35 -12.07 7.47
CA LEU A 92 -2.53 -10.92 7.12
C LEU A 92 -1.18 -10.96 7.83
N LYS A 93 -0.13 -10.43 7.19
CA LYS A 93 1.13 -10.16 7.90
C LYS A 93 0.87 -9.23 9.10
N PRO A 94 1.57 -9.41 10.23
CA PRO A 94 1.47 -8.52 11.38
C PRO A 94 1.67 -7.04 11.01
N SER A 95 2.66 -6.75 10.16
CA SER A 95 2.95 -5.39 9.67
C SER A 95 1.81 -4.79 8.85
N THR A 96 1.17 -5.58 7.97
CA THR A 96 0.00 -5.14 7.19
C THR A 96 -1.20 -4.85 8.09
N LYS A 97 -1.49 -5.77 9.02
CA LYS A 97 -2.61 -5.61 9.98
C LYS A 97 -2.42 -4.37 10.85
N LEU A 98 -1.21 -4.17 11.36
CA LEU A 98 -0.85 -2.99 12.12
C LEU A 98 -1.00 -1.71 11.30
N ASN A 99 -0.53 -1.69 10.04
CA ASN A 99 -0.67 -0.52 9.18
C ASN A 99 -2.16 -0.14 9.00
N TYR A 100 -3.06 -1.11 8.84
CA TYR A 100 -4.50 -0.85 8.80
C TYR A 100 -5.00 -0.26 10.12
N ILE A 101 -4.64 -0.85 11.26
CA ILE A 101 -5.05 -0.38 12.59
C ILE A 101 -4.56 1.04 12.84
N ASN A 102 -3.29 1.33 12.55
CA ASN A 102 -2.69 2.64 12.79
C ASN A 102 -3.31 3.72 11.90
N ASN A 103 -3.46 3.47 10.60
CA ASN A 103 -4.12 4.42 9.70
C ASN A 103 -5.58 4.66 10.11
N TYR A 104 -6.30 3.60 10.49
CA TYR A 104 -7.68 3.72 10.95
C TYR A 104 -7.77 4.50 12.27
N ARG A 105 -6.92 4.17 13.25
CA ARG A 105 -6.86 4.85 14.56
C ARG A 105 -6.57 6.34 14.40
N ASN A 106 -5.55 6.69 13.61
CA ASN A 106 -5.07 8.07 13.51
C ASN A 106 -5.98 8.98 12.66
N HIS A 107 -6.72 8.41 11.72
CA HIS A 107 -7.44 9.22 10.71
C HIS A 107 -8.95 9.01 10.72
N VAL A 108 -9.45 7.87 11.19
CA VAL A 108 -10.87 7.48 11.05
C VAL A 108 -11.56 7.37 12.41
N ARG A 109 -10.95 6.68 13.38
CA ARG A 109 -11.60 6.16 14.59
C ARG A 109 -12.28 7.25 15.45
N ASP A 110 -11.61 8.37 15.67
CA ASP A 110 -12.09 9.44 16.56
C ASP A 110 -13.09 10.41 15.91
N GLY A 111 -13.22 10.37 14.58
CA GLY A 111 -14.10 11.25 13.80
C GLY A 111 -15.08 10.45 12.95
N PHE A 112 -14.74 10.28 11.66
CA PHE A 112 -15.60 9.65 10.65
C PHE A 112 -16.08 8.23 11.04
N GLY A 113 -15.25 7.49 11.77
CA GLY A 113 -15.53 6.13 12.26
C GLY A 113 -16.76 6.01 13.18
N LYS A 114 -17.19 7.11 13.81
CA LYS A 114 -18.36 7.15 14.69
C LYS A 114 -19.69 7.18 13.92
N LYS A 115 -19.66 7.46 12.61
CA LYS A 115 -20.87 7.46 11.77
C LYS A 115 -21.45 6.05 11.66
N ARG A 116 -22.77 5.94 11.60
CA ARG A 116 -23.47 4.67 11.37
C ARG A 116 -23.28 4.23 9.92
N ILE A 117 -23.03 2.95 9.69
CA ILE A 117 -22.71 2.44 8.35
C ILE A 117 -23.87 2.67 7.36
N VAL A 118 -25.10 2.66 7.84
CA VAL A 118 -26.32 2.91 7.05
C VAL A 118 -26.50 4.37 6.64
N ASP A 119 -25.84 5.31 7.33
CA ASP A 119 -25.92 6.75 7.03
C ASP A 119 -24.75 7.22 6.15
N ILE A 120 -23.71 6.41 5.97
CA ILE A 120 -22.52 6.80 5.21
C ILE A 120 -22.82 6.69 3.72
N ARG A 121 -22.80 7.83 3.03
CA ARG A 121 -22.94 7.88 1.57
C ARG A 121 -21.59 8.06 0.89
N TYR A 122 -21.59 7.78 -0.41
CA TYR A 122 -20.45 8.04 -1.29
C TYR A 122 -19.86 9.45 -1.13
N THR A 123 -20.74 10.46 -1.09
CA THR A 123 -20.36 11.86 -0.92
C THR A 123 -19.70 12.14 0.43
N ASP A 124 -20.13 11.46 1.51
CA ASP A 124 -19.52 11.62 2.84
C ASP A 124 -18.07 11.14 2.85
N ILE A 125 -17.79 10.01 2.20
CA ILE A 125 -16.41 9.48 2.10
C ILE A 125 -15.56 10.37 1.20
N LYS A 126 -16.13 10.88 0.10
CA LYS A 126 -15.42 11.79 -0.79
C LYS A 126 -15.02 13.08 -0.07
N ILE A 127 -15.93 13.68 0.70
CA ILE A 127 -15.62 14.85 1.55
C ILE A 127 -14.53 14.49 2.56
N PHE A 128 -14.68 13.36 3.26
CA PHE A 128 -13.69 12.91 4.23
C PHE A 128 -12.29 12.71 3.61
N TYR A 129 -12.19 12.07 2.44
CA TYR A 129 -10.91 11.89 1.77
C TYR A 129 -10.32 13.22 1.29
N HIS A 130 -11.16 14.16 0.86
CA HIS A 130 -10.72 15.51 0.54
C HIS A 130 -10.15 16.25 1.77
N GLU A 131 -10.82 16.18 2.93
CA GLU A 131 -10.30 16.72 4.20
C GLU A 131 -8.94 16.11 4.56
N LEU A 132 -8.76 14.80 4.35
CA LEU A 132 -7.46 14.14 4.58
C LEU A 132 -6.36 14.66 3.64
N LEU A 133 -6.68 14.89 2.37
CA LEU A 133 -5.72 15.35 1.36
C LEU A 133 -5.37 16.83 1.51
N VAL A 134 -6.37 17.69 1.76
CA VAL A 134 -6.21 19.15 1.74
C VAL A 134 -5.90 19.69 3.13
N ASP A 135 -6.72 19.37 4.12
CA ASP A 135 -6.61 19.98 5.45
C ASP A 135 -5.49 19.31 6.26
N LYS A 136 -5.43 17.97 6.20
CA LYS A 136 -4.37 17.20 6.86
C LYS A 136 -3.11 17.00 6.01
N LYS A 137 -3.12 17.48 4.75
CA LYS A 137 -1.99 17.41 3.81
C LYS A 137 -1.41 15.99 3.65
N LEU A 138 -2.25 14.96 3.73
CA LEU A 138 -1.82 13.58 3.55
C LEU A 138 -1.60 13.28 2.06
N SER A 139 -0.70 12.34 1.79
CA SER A 139 -0.48 11.87 0.43
C SER A 139 -1.64 11.01 -0.08
N ILE A 140 -1.83 10.95 -1.40
CA ILE A 140 -2.80 10.04 -2.04
C ILE A 140 -2.56 8.58 -1.60
N SER A 141 -1.29 8.17 -1.47
CA SER A 141 -0.91 6.83 -1.03
C SER A 141 -1.39 6.54 0.39
N THR A 142 -1.30 7.51 1.29
CA THR A 142 -1.82 7.38 2.67
C THR A 142 -3.34 7.22 2.66
N VAL A 143 -4.06 8.03 1.88
CA VAL A 143 -5.52 7.93 1.75
C VAL A 143 -5.93 6.60 1.11
N GLU A 144 -5.17 6.12 0.12
CA GLU A 144 -5.36 4.81 -0.47
C GLU A 144 -5.18 3.69 0.56
N ASN A 145 -4.17 3.78 1.44
CA ASN A 145 -3.98 2.81 2.52
C ASN A 145 -5.15 2.81 3.52
N ILE A 146 -5.72 3.98 3.82
CA ILE A 146 -6.95 4.10 4.61
C ILE A 146 -8.12 3.42 3.87
N ASN A 147 -8.28 3.69 2.56
CA ASN A 147 -9.31 3.06 1.75
C ASN A 147 -9.13 1.53 1.67
N ASN A 148 -7.89 1.03 1.58
CA ASN A 148 -7.59 -0.40 1.57
C ASN A 148 -8.00 -1.12 2.88
N ALA A 149 -8.12 -0.37 3.98
CA ALA A 149 -8.64 -0.88 5.24
C ALA A 149 -10.18 -0.81 5.29
N ILE A 150 -10.78 0.29 4.83
CA ILE A 150 -12.23 0.57 4.93
C ILE A 150 -13.04 -0.15 3.84
N HIS A 151 -12.57 -0.13 2.60
CA HIS A 151 -13.30 -0.67 1.45
C HIS A 151 -13.61 -2.17 1.58
N PRO A 152 -12.67 -3.04 1.99
CA PRO A 152 -12.99 -4.44 2.25
C PRO A 152 -13.91 -4.65 3.45
N ALA A 153 -13.88 -3.76 4.46
CA ALA A 153 -14.80 -3.81 5.59
C ALA A 153 -16.25 -3.54 5.13
N PHE A 154 -16.47 -2.56 4.26
CA PHE A 154 -17.79 -2.36 3.64
C PHE A 154 -18.19 -3.50 2.70
N LYS A 155 -17.25 -4.12 1.97
CA LYS A 155 -17.55 -5.34 1.20
C LYS A 155 -18.00 -6.50 2.10
N MET A 156 -17.43 -6.63 3.29
CA MET A 156 -17.88 -7.60 4.30
C MET A 156 -19.31 -7.28 4.74
N ALA A 157 -19.62 -6.01 5.04
CA ALA A 157 -20.98 -5.59 5.41
C ALA A 157 -22.03 -5.90 4.32
N ILE A 158 -21.66 -5.82 3.03
CA ILE A 158 -22.56 -6.22 1.93
C ILE A 158 -22.77 -7.74 1.89
N ARG A 159 -21.71 -8.53 2.10
CA ARG A 159 -21.81 -10.00 2.14
C ARG A 159 -22.68 -10.48 3.29
N ASP A 160 -22.58 -9.79 4.42
CA ASP A 160 -23.43 -9.98 5.60
C ASP A 160 -24.81 -9.34 5.41
N GLN A 161 -25.06 -8.75 4.23
CA GLN A 161 -26.30 -8.12 3.81
C GLN A 161 -26.77 -7.00 4.77
N LEU A 162 -25.83 -6.34 5.45
CA LEU A 162 -26.06 -5.13 6.26
C LEU A 162 -26.16 -3.87 5.39
N LEU A 163 -25.60 -3.91 4.18
CA LEU A 163 -25.62 -2.84 3.19
C LEU A 163 -25.90 -3.38 1.79
N ILE A 164 -26.59 -2.59 0.98
CA ILE A 164 -26.92 -2.95 -0.40
C ILE A 164 -25.75 -2.60 -1.35
N ARG A 165 -25.01 -1.53 -1.05
CA ARG A 165 -23.95 -0.99 -1.90
C ARG A 165 -22.77 -0.55 -1.05
N ASN A 166 -21.58 -0.59 -1.63
CA ASN A 166 -20.37 -0.15 -0.96
C ASN A 166 -20.20 1.35 -1.20
N PRO A 167 -20.22 2.19 -0.15
CA PRO A 167 -20.10 3.63 -0.33
C PRO A 167 -18.68 4.05 -0.75
N THR A 168 -17.69 3.15 -0.72
CA THR A 168 -16.30 3.43 -1.15
C THR A 168 -15.96 3.00 -2.58
N ASP A 169 -16.90 2.43 -3.33
CA ASP A 169 -16.61 1.96 -4.70
C ASP A 169 -16.17 3.13 -5.60
N ASP A 170 -15.12 2.92 -6.39
CA ASP A 170 -14.53 3.85 -7.37
C ASP A 170 -14.02 5.24 -6.89
N ILE A 171 -14.15 5.59 -5.60
CA ILE A 171 -13.68 6.88 -5.06
C ILE A 171 -12.19 7.13 -5.35
N MET A 172 -11.33 6.15 -5.07
CA MET A 172 -9.90 6.29 -5.31
C MET A 172 -9.56 6.44 -6.79
N GLY A 173 -10.36 5.86 -7.68
CA GLY A 173 -10.23 6.01 -9.12
C GLY A 173 -10.48 7.46 -9.57
N GLU A 174 -11.48 8.13 -8.98
CA GLU A 174 -11.73 9.55 -9.23
C GLU A 174 -10.61 10.43 -8.68
N ILE A 175 -10.19 10.21 -7.42
CA ILE A 175 -9.15 11.01 -6.77
C ILE A 175 -7.84 10.94 -7.54
N LYS A 176 -7.42 9.75 -7.97
CA LYS A 176 -6.16 9.56 -8.72
C LYS A 176 -6.19 10.18 -10.13
N LYS A 177 -7.37 10.33 -10.73
CA LYS A 177 -7.53 10.98 -12.04
C LYS A 177 -7.55 12.50 -11.93
N SER A 178 -7.84 13.05 -10.74
CA SER A 178 -7.81 14.51 -10.54
C SER A 178 -6.38 15.03 -10.74
N LYS A 179 -6.26 16.14 -11.48
CA LYS A 179 -4.98 16.86 -11.65
C LYS A 179 -4.61 17.69 -10.41
N GLU A 180 -5.54 17.86 -9.47
CA GLU A 180 -5.35 18.68 -8.27
C GLU A 180 -4.38 18.04 -7.28
N PHE A 181 -4.35 16.70 -7.22
CA PHE A 181 -3.49 15.97 -6.31
C PHE A 181 -2.28 15.43 -7.05
N LYS A 182 -1.08 15.87 -6.65
CA LYS A 182 0.15 15.30 -7.18
C LYS A 182 0.23 13.82 -6.80
N SER A 183 0.41 12.98 -7.81
CA SER A 183 0.88 11.60 -7.59
C SER A 183 2.21 11.65 -6.84
N PRO A 184 2.56 10.60 -6.06
CA PRO A 184 3.85 10.54 -5.39
C PRO A 184 4.96 10.80 -6.42
N GLU A 185 5.90 11.68 -6.05
CA GLU A 185 7.05 11.96 -6.91
C GLU A 185 7.78 10.65 -7.23
N LYS A 186 8.18 10.50 -8.49
CA LYS A 186 8.93 9.32 -8.91
C LYS A 186 10.24 9.26 -8.14
N ARG A 187 10.66 8.05 -7.76
CA ARG A 187 11.94 7.85 -7.10
C ARG A 187 13.05 8.24 -8.08
N ILE A 188 13.92 9.15 -7.65
CA ILE A 188 15.04 9.63 -8.45
C ILE A 188 16.24 8.71 -8.20
N ALA A 189 16.89 8.28 -9.28
CA ALA A 189 18.20 7.64 -9.25
C ALA A 189 19.29 8.71 -9.25
N LEU A 190 20.38 8.46 -8.52
CA LEU A 190 21.54 9.36 -8.54
C LEU A 190 22.21 9.33 -9.91
N SER A 191 22.61 10.51 -10.41
CA SER A 191 23.50 10.59 -11.55
C SER A 191 24.89 10.02 -11.21
N ILE A 192 25.67 9.63 -12.21
CA ILE A 192 27.03 9.11 -11.98
C ILE A 192 27.91 10.15 -11.24
N PRO A 193 27.91 11.45 -11.60
CA PRO A 193 28.64 12.46 -10.85
C PRO A 193 28.17 12.61 -9.40
N GLU A 194 26.85 12.64 -9.15
CA GLU A 194 26.29 12.70 -7.80
C GLU A 194 26.71 11.50 -6.95
N GLN A 195 26.56 10.29 -7.49
CA GLN A 195 26.94 9.06 -6.81
C GLN A 195 28.44 9.07 -6.46
N LYS A 196 29.30 9.42 -7.43
CA LYS A 196 30.75 9.48 -7.21
C LYS A 196 31.12 10.50 -6.13
N SER A 197 30.57 11.72 -6.23
CA SER A 197 30.80 12.79 -5.25
C SER A 197 30.36 12.38 -3.84
N PHE A 198 29.16 11.79 -3.73
CA PHE A 198 28.61 11.36 -2.46
C PHE A 198 29.43 10.23 -1.81
N MET A 199 29.77 9.18 -2.57
CA MET A 199 30.57 8.07 -2.05
C MET A 199 31.97 8.51 -1.64
N GLN A 200 32.58 9.42 -2.41
CA GLN A 200 33.89 9.99 -2.07
C GLN A 200 33.84 10.84 -0.80
N PHE A 201 32.77 11.61 -0.59
CA PHE A 201 32.57 12.35 0.65
C PHE A 201 32.42 11.42 1.86
N LEU A 202 31.62 10.36 1.73
CA LEU A 202 31.46 9.37 2.81
C LEU A 202 32.80 8.75 3.18
N TYR A 203 33.60 8.34 2.19
CA TYR A 203 34.90 7.70 2.43
C TYR A 203 35.91 8.64 3.09
N ASN A 204 35.97 9.90 2.66
CA ASN A 204 36.99 10.86 3.13
C ASN A 204 36.60 11.61 4.40
N SER A 205 35.30 11.67 4.74
CA SER A 205 34.84 12.41 5.91
C SER A 205 35.01 11.58 7.19
N PRO A 206 35.81 12.03 8.19
CA PRO A 206 35.98 11.29 9.44
C PRO A 206 34.67 11.04 10.20
N GLU A 207 33.70 11.95 10.08
CA GLU A 207 32.39 11.85 10.73
C GLU A 207 31.47 10.84 10.03
N TYR A 208 31.55 10.73 8.70
CA TYR A 208 30.63 9.92 7.90
C TYR A 208 31.22 8.61 7.38
N LYS A 209 32.53 8.37 7.54
CA LYS A 209 33.21 7.15 7.07
C LYS A 209 32.63 5.85 7.62
N GLY A 210 32.03 5.88 8.82
CA GLY A 210 31.35 4.71 9.39
C GLY A 210 30.08 4.30 8.62
N TRP A 211 29.48 5.22 7.86
CA TRP A 211 28.32 4.93 7.00
C TRP A 211 28.71 4.41 5.62
N TYR A 212 29.98 4.55 5.22
CA TYR A 212 30.43 4.15 3.89
C TYR A 212 30.16 2.66 3.59
N PRO A 213 30.52 1.69 4.46
CA PRO A 213 30.33 0.27 4.15
C PRO A 213 28.88 -0.11 3.82
N ILE A 214 27.94 0.25 4.70
CA ILE A 214 26.53 -0.09 4.53
C ILE A 214 25.91 0.62 3.31
N ILE A 215 26.28 1.88 3.05
CA ILE A 215 25.78 2.62 1.88
C ILE A 215 26.35 2.04 0.58
N ALA A 216 27.64 1.68 0.56
CA ALA A 216 28.30 1.04 -0.57
C ALA A 216 27.67 -0.30 -0.92
N VAL A 217 27.39 -1.14 0.09
CA VAL A 217 26.69 -2.42 -0.13
C VAL A 217 25.27 -2.18 -0.65
N LEU A 218 24.51 -1.23 -0.09
CA LEU A 218 23.16 -0.91 -0.57
C LEU A 218 23.12 -0.49 -2.04
N VAL A 219 24.02 0.43 -2.45
CA VAL A 219 24.07 0.92 -3.83
C VAL A 219 24.73 -0.06 -4.79
N GLY A 220 25.63 -0.93 -4.31
CA GLY A 220 26.36 -1.88 -5.13
C GLY A 220 25.67 -3.23 -5.31
N THR A 221 24.73 -3.60 -4.44
CA THR A 221 23.98 -4.87 -4.54
C THR A 221 22.51 -4.66 -4.90
N GLY A 222 22.00 -3.45 -4.72
CA GLY A 222 20.58 -3.16 -4.85
C GLY A 222 19.70 -3.87 -3.82
N MET A 223 20.24 -4.41 -2.72
CA MET A 223 19.44 -5.05 -1.67
C MET A 223 18.42 -4.08 -1.05
N ARG A 224 17.28 -4.61 -0.58
CA ARG A 224 16.38 -3.84 0.27
C ARG A 224 17.08 -3.54 1.59
N ILE A 225 16.74 -2.43 2.24
CA ILE A 225 17.36 -2.06 3.52
C ILE A 225 17.19 -3.13 4.60
N SER A 226 16.02 -3.78 4.68
CA SER A 226 15.79 -4.87 5.64
C SER A 226 16.60 -6.12 5.33
N GLU A 227 16.86 -6.42 4.05
CA GLU A 227 17.76 -7.51 3.63
C GLU A 227 19.21 -7.19 4.02
N CYS A 228 19.67 -5.96 3.74
CA CYS A 228 21.02 -5.52 4.06
C CYS A 228 21.28 -5.49 5.58
N LEU A 229 20.32 -5.02 6.37
CA LEU A 229 20.41 -5.03 7.83
C LEU A 229 20.31 -6.41 8.46
N GLY A 230 19.67 -7.35 7.76
CA GLY A 230 19.59 -8.75 8.19
C GLY A 230 20.87 -9.54 7.90
N LEU A 231 21.72 -9.09 6.97
CA LEU A 231 22.88 -9.82 6.51
C LEU A 231 23.81 -10.24 7.66
N ARG A 232 24.19 -11.52 7.70
CA ARG A 232 25.15 -12.08 8.67
C ARG A 232 26.44 -12.49 7.99
N TRP A 233 27.50 -12.66 8.78
CA TRP A 233 28.81 -13.07 8.26
C TRP A 233 28.77 -14.46 7.60
N GLU A 234 27.85 -15.34 8.01
CA GLU A 234 27.64 -16.65 7.36
C GLU A 234 26.96 -16.55 5.99
N ASP A 235 26.26 -15.45 5.71
CA ASP A 235 25.59 -15.23 4.43
C ASP A 235 26.54 -14.64 3.37
N VAL A 236 27.78 -14.29 3.75
CA VAL A 236 28.78 -13.68 2.88
C VAL A 236 29.92 -14.65 2.62
N ASP A 237 30.00 -15.15 1.38
CA ASP A 237 31.14 -15.93 0.93
C ASP A 237 32.21 -14.99 0.34
N MET A 238 33.24 -14.70 1.15
CA MET A 238 34.36 -13.86 0.74
C MET A 238 35.29 -14.53 -0.28
N LYS A 239 35.25 -15.86 -0.45
CA LYS A 239 36.09 -16.58 -1.41
C LYS A 239 35.46 -16.55 -2.79
N GLU A 240 34.20 -16.96 -2.86
CA GLU A 240 33.43 -16.99 -4.12
C GLU A 240 32.85 -15.62 -4.48
N ARG A 241 32.96 -14.63 -3.58
CA ARG A 241 32.42 -13.27 -3.74
C ARG A 241 30.92 -13.30 -3.99
N LEU A 242 30.19 -13.94 -3.08
CA LEU A 242 28.74 -14.11 -3.15
C LEU A 242 28.08 -13.65 -1.85
N ILE A 243 26.95 -12.99 -1.97
CA ILE A 243 26.04 -12.70 -0.85
C ILE A 243 24.76 -13.54 -1.03
N SER A 244 24.41 -14.33 -0.03
CA SER A 244 23.14 -15.05 0.05
C SER A 244 22.08 -14.20 0.75
N VAL A 245 21.09 -13.74 0.00
CA VAL A 245 19.94 -13.00 0.54
C VAL A 245 18.83 -13.99 0.83
N ASN A 246 18.66 -14.38 2.10
CA ASN A 246 17.72 -15.42 2.51
C ASN A 246 16.82 -15.05 3.72
N HIS A 247 16.97 -13.84 4.27
CA HIS A 247 16.11 -13.30 5.33
C HIS A 247 16.17 -11.77 5.38
N THR A 248 15.30 -11.19 6.21
CA THR A 248 15.20 -9.74 6.42
C THR A 248 15.06 -9.41 7.89
N LEU A 249 15.65 -8.28 8.31
CA LEU A 249 15.46 -7.70 9.62
C LEU A 249 14.35 -6.64 9.59
N GLU A 250 13.27 -6.91 10.31
CA GLU A 250 12.14 -5.99 10.48
C GLU A 250 12.07 -5.47 11.92
N TYR A 251 11.66 -4.21 12.10
CA TYR A 251 11.36 -3.64 13.41
C TYR A 251 9.86 -3.34 13.47
N ARG A 252 9.13 -4.14 14.25
CA ARG A 252 7.66 -4.10 14.29
C ARG A 252 7.15 -4.32 15.71
N PRO A 253 5.95 -3.82 16.06
CA PRO A 253 5.35 -4.08 17.36
C PRO A 253 4.99 -5.55 17.56
N ILE A 254 5.14 -5.99 18.80
CA ILE A 254 4.57 -7.23 19.30
C ILE A 254 3.07 -7.02 19.52
N GLU A 255 2.28 -8.03 19.11
CA GLU A 255 0.82 -7.98 19.12
C GLU A 255 0.21 -7.72 20.52
N GLU A 256 0.92 -8.05 21.61
CA GLU A 256 0.37 -7.97 22.98
C GLU A 256 0.52 -6.60 23.66
N HIS A 257 1.57 -5.81 23.39
CA HIS A 257 1.91 -4.66 24.25
C HIS A 257 2.35 -3.38 23.53
N GLY A 258 2.35 -3.35 22.19
CA GLY A 258 2.71 -2.14 21.43
C GLY A 258 4.19 -1.72 21.54
N ARG A 259 5.03 -2.50 22.24
CA ARG A 259 6.48 -2.41 22.14
C ARG A 259 6.94 -2.94 20.79
N CYS A 260 7.77 -2.17 20.12
CA CYS A 260 8.46 -2.61 18.90
C CYS A 260 9.69 -3.43 19.25
N GLU A 261 9.80 -4.58 18.61
CA GLU A 261 10.97 -5.46 18.69
C GLU A 261 11.47 -5.79 17.29
N LYS A 262 12.72 -6.22 17.24
CA LYS A 262 13.34 -6.66 16.00
C LYS A 262 12.97 -8.11 15.77
N HIS A 263 12.68 -8.44 14.52
CA HIS A 263 12.32 -9.78 14.11
C HIS A 263 13.02 -10.15 12.81
N ILE A 264 13.32 -11.42 12.65
CA ILE A 264 13.78 -11.99 11.40
C ILE A 264 12.60 -12.58 10.65
N GLU A 265 12.39 -12.17 9.40
CA GLU A 265 11.41 -12.78 8.51
C GLU A 265 12.13 -13.35 7.28
N THR A 266 11.87 -14.62 6.97
CA THR A 266 12.31 -15.25 5.74
C THR A 266 11.44 -14.80 4.56
N PRO A 267 11.99 -14.69 3.34
CA PRO A 267 11.22 -14.30 2.18
C PRO A 267 10.05 -15.24 1.94
N LYS A 268 8.88 -14.68 1.62
CA LYS A 268 7.65 -15.45 1.40
C LYS A 268 7.57 -16.16 0.04
N THR A 269 8.53 -15.90 -0.83
CA THR A 269 8.52 -16.35 -2.22
C THR A 269 9.93 -16.70 -2.64
N ASP A 270 10.10 -17.73 -3.47
CA ASP A 270 11.39 -18.16 -4.01
C ASP A 270 12.16 -17.00 -4.66
N ALA A 271 11.47 -16.04 -5.28
CA ALA A 271 12.09 -14.85 -5.87
C ALA A 271 12.77 -13.90 -4.86
N GLY A 272 12.49 -14.05 -3.57
CA GLY A 272 13.10 -13.29 -2.49
C GLY A 272 14.42 -13.90 -2.02
N GLU A 273 14.58 -15.22 -2.16
CA GLU A 273 15.84 -15.91 -1.91
C GLU A 273 16.72 -15.81 -3.16
N ARG A 274 17.90 -15.22 -3.03
CA ARG A 274 18.80 -15.03 -4.17
C ARG A 274 20.25 -14.91 -3.75
N THR A 275 21.13 -15.25 -4.66
CA THR A 275 22.57 -15.00 -4.51
C THR A 275 22.97 -13.81 -5.37
N ILE A 276 23.72 -12.88 -4.81
CA ILE A 276 24.22 -11.68 -5.49
C ILE A 276 25.74 -11.77 -5.57
N PRO A 277 26.32 -11.87 -6.78
CA PRO A 277 27.76 -11.72 -6.96
C PRO A 277 28.20 -10.30 -6.58
N ILE A 278 29.30 -10.18 -5.84
CA ILE A 278 29.86 -8.89 -5.43
C ILE A 278 31.12 -8.56 -6.23
N PHE A 279 31.15 -7.35 -6.77
CA PHE A 279 32.32 -6.78 -7.44
C PHE A 279 33.25 -6.11 -6.42
N ASP A 280 34.45 -5.72 -6.87
CA ASP A 280 35.57 -5.32 -6.02
C ASP A 280 35.18 -4.23 -5.01
N GLU A 281 34.48 -3.18 -5.43
CA GLU A 281 34.10 -2.08 -4.54
C GLU A 281 33.14 -2.51 -3.41
N VAL A 282 32.25 -3.47 -3.66
CA VAL A 282 31.36 -4.04 -2.63
C VAL A 282 32.13 -4.95 -1.71
N PHE A 283 33.05 -5.76 -2.25
CA PHE A 283 33.95 -6.60 -1.47
C PHE A 283 34.80 -5.77 -0.50
N GLU A 284 35.41 -4.68 -0.99
CA GLU A 284 36.21 -3.77 -0.17
C GLU A 284 35.38 -3.10 0.92
N ALA A 285 34.13 -2.71 0.63
CA ALA A 285 33.22 -2.17 1.63
C ALA A 285 32.93 -3.18 2.76
N ILE A 286 32.68 -4.45 2.43
CA ILE A 286 32.44 -5.50 3.43
C ILE A 286 33.71 -5.80 4.23
N LEU A 287 34.86 -5.85 3.56
CA LEU A 287 36.15 -6.03 4.21
C LEU A 287 36.44 -4.89 5.20
N LEU A 288 36.14 -3.65 4.82
CA LEU A 288 36.28 -2.49 5.69
C LEU A 288 35.38 -2.59 6.92
N GLU A 289 34.12 -3.03 6.77
CA GLU A 289 33.23 -3.28 7.91
C GLU A 289 33.79 -4.36 8.83
N TYR A 290 34.32 -5.45 8.28
CA TYR A 290 34.96 -6.51 9.05
C TYR A 290 36.15 -5.99 9.86
N GLN A 291 36.96 -5.10 9.27
CA GLN A 291 38.09 -4.45 9.94
C GLN A 291 37.62 -3.51 11.07
N TYR A 292 36.54 -2.76 10.85
CA TYR A 292 35.94 -1.93 11.90
C TYR A 292 35.48 -2.78 13.09
N GLN A 293 34.82 -3.90 12.84
CA GLN A 293 34.35 -4.80 13.90
C GLN A 293 35.49 -5.53 14.62
N LYS A 294 36.60 -5.84 13.94
CA LYS A 294 37.80 -6.34 14.63
C LYS A 294 38.34 -5.37 15.68
N CYS A 295 38.21 -4.06 15.43
CA CYS A 295 38.68 -3.02 16.35
C CYS A 295 37.64 -2.64 17.41
N LEU A 296 36.36 -2.56 17.05
CA LEU A 296 35.27 -2.04 17.89
C LEU A 296 34.44 -3.14 18.59
N GLY A 297 34.53 -4.36 18.10
CA GLY A 297 33.70 -5.49 18.49
C GLY A 297 32.75 -5.92 17.36
N PHE A 298 32.48 -7.22 17.32
CA PHE A 298 31.44 -7.79 16.46
C PHE A 298 30.06 -7.62 17.10
N CYS A 299 29.01 -7.65 16.27
CA CYS A 299 27.62 -7.62 16.74
C CYS A 299 27.35 -8.75 17.75
N LYS A 300 26.72 -8.40 18.89
CA LYS A 300 26.42 -9.31 20.00
C LYS A 300 24.93 -9.63 20.12
N GLU A 301 24.12 -9.05 19.26
CA GLU A 301 22.66 -9.20 19.30
C GLU A 301 22.26 -10.54 18.67
N GLU A 302 21.39 -11.27 19.35
CA GLU A 302 20.72 -12.47 18.85
C GLU A 302 19.22 -12.16 18.71
N ILE A 303 18.65 -12.43 17.54
CA ILE A 303 17.27 -12.08 17.19
C ILE A 303 16.64 -13.30 16.53
N ASP A 304 15.59 -13.86 17.13
CA ASP A 304 14.90 -15.06 16.63
C ASP A 304 15.87 -16.25 16.33
N GLY A 305 16.96 -16.37 17.09
CA GLY A 305 18.00 -17.40 16.90
C GLY A 305 19.08 -17.06 15.86
N TYR A 306 19.00 -15.89 15.22
CA TYR A 306 19.99 -15.39 14.27
C TYR A 306 20.99 -14.49 14.99
N SER A 307 22.28 -14.64 14.72
CA SER A 307 23.37 -13.83 15.28
C SER A 307 24.46 -13.57 14.24
N GLY A 308 25.50 -12.80 14.59
CA GLY A 308 26.62 -12.55 13.68
C GLY A 308 26.30 -11.58 12.54
N PHE A 309 25.42 -10.61 12.79
CA PHE A 309 25.03 -9.58 11.82
C PHE A 309 26.23 -8.73 11.37
N VAL A 310 26.29 -8.45 10.06
CA VAL A 310 27.39 -7.73 9.38
C VAL A 310 27.38 -6.25 9.70
N PHE A 311 26.22 -5.62 9.88
CA PHE A 311 26.16 -4.18 10.18
C PHE A 311 25.64 -3.91 11.58
N SER A 312 26.50 -3.32 12.42
CA SER A 312 26.16 -3.00 13.80
C SER A 312 26.54 -1.58 14.22
N THR A 313 25.79 -1.04 15.17
CA THR A 313 26.07 0.22 15.84
C THR A 313 27.32 0.12 16.71
N ALA A 314 27.80 1.25 17.22
CA ALA A 314 28.90 1.29 18.20
C ALA A 314 28.59 0.54 19.52
N GLU A 315 27.32 0.23 19.80
CA GLU A 315 26.90 -0.61 20.92
C GLU A 315 26.90 -2.11 20.58
N ASN A 316 27.39 -2.51 19.40
CA ASN A 316 27.37 -3.88 18.89
C ASN A 316 25.96 -4.48 18.77
N LYS A 317 24.99 -3.64 18.38
CA LYS A 317 23.60 -4.02 18.07
C LYS A 317 23.31 -3.74 16.61
N THR A 318 22.36 -4.46 16.01
CA THR A 318 21.89 -4.18 14.65
C THR A 318 21.28 -2.78 14.54
N TYR A 319 21.46 -2.15 13.37
CA TYR A 319 20.83 -0.87 13.07
C TYR A 319 19.31 -0.99 12.91
N LEU A 320 18.61 0.12 13.14
CA LEU A 320 17.24 0.29 12.69
C LEU A 320 17.21 0.92 11.31
N GLN A 321 16.23 0.55 10.48
CA GLN A 321 16.03 1.14 9.15
C GLN A 321 15.92 2.67 9.19
N THR A 322 15.25 3.20 10.21
CA THR A 322 15.13 4.66 10.43
C THR A 322 16.48 5.30 10.76
N ALA A 323 17.35 4.63 11.52
CA ALA A 323 18.66 5.14 11.87
C ALA A 323 19.57 5.26 10.63
N VAL A 324 19.55 4.27 9.74
CA VAL A 324 20.30 4.30 8.48
C VAL A 324 19.77 5.42 7.57
N ASN A 325 18.45 5.50 7.37
CA ASN A 325 17.88 6.58 6.55
C ASN A 325 18.21 7.96 7.12
N ASN A 326 18.09 8.16 8.43
CA ASN A 326 18.50 9.41 9.08
C ASN A 326 20.00 9.69 8.89
N GLY A 327 20.85 8.65 8.94
CA GLY A 327 22.27 8.74 8.62
C GLY A 327 22.51 9.23 7.19
N ILE A 328 21.81 8.66 6.21
CA ILE A 328 21.87 9.08 4.81
C ILE A 328 21.45 10.55 4.66
N HIS A 329 20.31 10.97 5.24
CA HIS A 329 19.84 12.36 5.12
C HIS A 329 20.82 13.36 5.73
N ARG A 330 21.42 13.04 6.88
CA ARG A 330 22.47 13.88 7.48
C ARG A 330 23.71 13.95 6.59
N ALA A 331 24.15 12.81 6.05
CA ALA A 331 25.30 12.76 5.15
C ALA A 331 25.07 13.57 3.87
N VAL A 332 23.88 13.49 3.26
CA VAL A 332 23.51 14.27 2.07
C VAL A 332 23.53 15.77 2.38
N LYS A 333 22.95 16.17 3.51
CA LYS A 333 22.94 17.58 3.93
C LYS A 333 24.37 18.11 4.14
N ALA A 334 25.22 17.33 4.80
CA ALA A 334 26.62 17.68 5.05
C ALA A 334 27.43 17.74 3.74
N HIS A 335 27.28 16.73 2.87
CA HIS A 335 27.86 16.71 1.53
C HIS A 335 27.50 17.96 0.76
N ASN A 336 26.21 18.28 0.64
CA ASN A 336 25.75 19.43 -0.15
C ASN A 336 26.22 20.76 0.43
N ALA A 337 26.38 20.87 1.75
CA ALA A 337 26.96 22.07 2.36
C ALA A 337 28.44 22.23 1.99
N GLN A 338 29.22 21.16 2.10
CA GLN A 338 30.64 21.17 1.75
C GLN A 338 30.87 21.37 0.25
N GLU A 339 30.05 20.74 -0.58
CA GLU A 339 30.18 20.79 -2.04
C GLU A 339 29.85 22.17 -2.60
N LYS A 340 28.92 22.92 -2.00
CA LYS A 340 28.68 24.33 -2.35
C LYS A 340 29.93 25.18 -2.10
N ILE A 341 30.51 25.07 -0.91
CA ILE A 341 31.72 25.83 -0.56
C ILE A 341 32.87 25.46 -1.51
N LYS A 342 33.05 24.16 -1.79
CA LYS A 342 34.11 23.68 -2.68
C LYS A 342 33.92 24.18 -4.11
N ALA A 343 32.70 24.10 -4.65
CA ALA A 343 32.38 24.52 -6.00
C ALA A 343 32.56 26.05 -6.17
N ASP A 344 32.16 26.84 -5.18
CA ASP A 344 32.37 28.29 -5.15
C ASP A 344 33.88 28.65 -5.20
N LEU A 345 34.71 27.94 -4.43
CA LEU A 345 36.17 28.11 -4.43
C LEU A 345 36.81 27.69 -5.77
N GLU A 346 36.26 26.67 -6.43
CA GLU A 346 36.74 26.14 -7.70
C GLU A 346 36.14 26.86 -8.93
N GLY A 347 35.20 27.79 -8.73
CA GLY A 347 34.54 28.55 -9.81
C GLY A 347 33.68 27.68 -10.74
N ARG A 348 33.07 26.61 -10.22
CA ARG A 348 32.22 25.68 -10.97
C ARG A 348 30.85 25.53 -10.33
N ASP A 349 29.91 24.93 -11.05
CA ASP A 349 28.62 24.56 -10.48
C ASP A 349 28.75 23.42 -9.45
N PRO A 350 28.01 23.47 -8.34
CA PRO A 350 28.05 22.43 -7.31
C PRO A 350 27.32 21.16 -7.74
N ILE A 351 27.90 20.00 -7.44
CA ILE A 351 27.25 18.70 -7.67
C ILE A 351 26.33 18.40 -6.48
N ILE A 352 25.06 18.82 -6.56
CA ILE A 352 24.10 18.64 -5.47
C ILE A 352 23.44 17.26 -5.54
N VAL A 353 23.51 16.53 -4.44
CA VAL A 353 22.82 15.25 -4.27
C VAL A 353 21.38 15.52 -3.81
N PRO A 354 20.35 14.95 -4.46
CA PRO A 354 18.97 15.12 -4.01
C PRO A 354 18.73 14.46 -2.66
N ASP A 355 17.60 14.77 -2.02
CA ASP A 355 17.20 14.06 -0.81
C ASP A 355 16.91 12.58 -1.12
N ILE A 356 17.61 11.68 -0.45
CA ILE A 356 17.61 10.25 -0.77
C ILE A 356 17.49 9.38 0.48
N SER A 357 16.92 8.20 0.26
CA SER A 357 16.82 7.11 1.23
C SER A 357 17.53 5.86 0.71
N ALA A 358 17.60 4.80 1.52
CA ALA A 358 18.12 3.50 1.08
C ALA A 358 17.34 2.94 -0.13
N HIS A 359 16.06 3.27 -0.28
CA HIS A 359 15.28 2.87 -1.46
C HIS A 359 15.72 3.60 -2.74
N ASN A 360 16.21 4.84 -2.63
CA ASN A 360 16.78 5.56 -3.76
C ASN A 360 18.12 4.92 -4.18
N LEU A 361 18.94 4.48 -3.23
CA LEU A 361 20.19 3.74 -3.56
C LEU A 361 19.90 2.46 -4.33
N ARG A 362 18.91 1.68 -3.89
CA ARG A 362 18.42 0.51 -4.63
C ARG A 362 17.88 0.87 -6.02
N HIS A 363 17.17 2.00 -6.14
CA HIS A 363 16.72 2.50 -7.44
C HIS A 363 17.90 2.87 -8.34
N THR A 364 18.92 3.54 -7.82
CA THR A 364 20.16 3.85 -8.54
C THR A 364 20.82 2.58 -9.07
N PHE A 365 20.97 1.54 -8.24
CA PHE A 365 21.48 0.25 -8.70
C PHE A 365 20.65 -0.34 -9.85
N CYS A 366 19.33 -0.38 -9.69
CA CYS A 366 18.43 -0.90 -10.72
C CYS A 366 18.54 -0.11 -12.03
N THR A 367 18.67 1.23 -11.95
CA THR A 367 18.87 2.11 -13.10
C THR A 367 20.18 1.76 -13.83
N ARG A 368 21.30 1.63 -13.10
CA ARG A 368 22.61 1.25 -13.69
C ARG A 368 22.56 -0.16 -14.28
N LEU A 369 21.88 -1.09 -13.62
CA LEU A 369 21.71 -2.45 -14.11
C LEU A 369 20.89 -2.49 -15.42
N CYS A 370 19.81 -1.69 -15.52
CA CYS A 370 19.02 -1.52 -16.74
C CYS A 370 19.78 -0.86 -17.89
N GLU A 371 20.89 -0.15 -17.62
CA GLU A 371 21.72 0.45 -18.65
C GLU A 371 22.65 -0.56 -19.33
N VAL A 372 23.09 -1.57 -18.58
CA VAL A 372 24.05 -2.59 -19.04
C VAL A 372 23.38 -3.90 -19.46
N GLU A 373 22.24 -4.24 -18.87
CA GLU A 373 21.49 -5.47 -19.15
C GLU A 373 20.15 -5.17 -19.82
N GLN A 374 19.79 -5.96 -20.84
CA GLN A 374 18.51 -5.82 -21.56
C GLN A 374 17.50 -6.90 -21.18
N ASN A 375 17.95 -8.02 -20.59
CA ASN A 375 17.10 -9.11 -20.17
C ASN A 375 16.43 -8.81 -18.82
N LEU A 376 15.16 -8.38 -18.90
CA LEU A 376 14.35 -8.07 -17.72
C LEU A 376 14.26 -9.22 -16.70
N LYS A 377 14.34 -10.50 -17.13
CA LYS A 377 14.31 -11.64 -16.18
C LYS A 377 15.57 -11.70 -15.34
N VAL A 378 16.73 -11.43 -15.94
CA VAL A 378 18.02 -11.37 -15.22
C VAL A 378 17.99 -10.23 -14.22
N ILE A 379 17.54 -9.04 -14.65
CA ILE A 379 17.38 -7.87 -13.77
C ILE A 379 16.44 -8.18 -12.60
N MET A 380 15.27 -8.77 -12.88
CA MET A 380 14.32 -9.15 -11.83
C MET A 380 14.90 -10.16 -10.84
N SER A 381 15.68 -11.13 -11.33
CA SER A 381 16.35 -12.13 -10.50
C SER A 381 17.37 -11.49 -9.56
N ILE A 382 18.22 -10.59 -10.06
CA ILE A 382 19.22 -9.87 -9.26
C ILE A 382 18.54 -8.96 -8.24
N MET A 383 17.49 -8.23 -8.66
CA MET A 383 16.75 -7.33 -7.80
C MET A 383 15.89 -8.08 -6.77
N GLY A 384 15.45 -9.31 -7.04
CA GLY A 384 14.44 -10.00 -6.23
C GLY A 384 13.07 -9.31 -6.33
N HIS A 385 12.65 -8.95 -7.55
CA HIS A 385 11.32 -8.41 -7.84
C HIS A 385 10.37 -9.54 -8.22
N SER A 386 9.29 -9.71 -7.45
CA SER A 386 8.22 -10.65 -7.79
C SER A 386 7.26 -10.10 -8.86
N ASP A 387 7.12 -8.77 -8.95
CA ASP A 387 6.31 -8.10 -9.97
C ASP A 387 7.22 -7.43 -11.02
N ILE A 388 6.99 -7.78 -12.29
CA ILE A 388 7.70 -7.22 -13.44
C ILE A 388 7.42 -5.73 -13.63
N ARG A 389 6.25 -5.23 -13.20
CA ARG A 389 5.86 -3.82 -13.38
C ARG A 389 6.87 -2.86 -12.78
N THR A 390 7.38 -3.18 -11.59
CA THR A 390 8.40 -2.35 -10.92
C THR A 390 9.67 -2.22 -11.75
N THR A 391 10.17 -3.32 -12.31
CA THR A 391 11.36 -3.29 -13.18
C THR A 391 11.07 -2.57 -14.50
N MET A 392 9.89 -2.82 -15.08
CA MET A 392 9.49 -2.25 -16.37
C MET A 392 9.33 -0.73 -16.30
N GLU A 393 8.81 -0.18 -15.21
CA GLU A 393 8.70 1.26 -15.00
C GLU A 393 10.07 1.95 -15.02
N ILE A 394 11.04 1.39 -14.29
CA ILE A 394 12.43 1.89 -14.25
C ILE A 394 13.08 1.75 -15.63
N TYR A 395 12.93 0.58 -16.25
CA TYR A 395 13.49 0.31 -17.57
C TYR A 395 12.94 1.25 -18.66
N ALA A 396 11.64 1.54 -18.62
CA ALA A 396 11.00 2.47 -19.55
C ALA A 396 11.51 3.91 -19.38
N GLU A 397 11.87 4.31 -18.17
CA GLU A 397 12.47 5.61 -17.88
C GLU A 397 13.89 5.74 -18.44
N VAL A 398 14.75 4.75 -18.17
CA VAL A 398 16.12 4.69 -18.74
C VAL A 398 16.06 4.72 -20.27
N LYS A 399 15.14 3.96 -20.86
CA LYS A 399 14.95 3.99 -22.32
C LYS A 399 14.40 5.30 -22.84
N LYS A 400 13.64 6.07 -22.05
CA LYS A 400 13.12 7.39 -22.45
C LYS A 400 14.26 8.37 -22.72
N GLU A 401 15.32 8.30 -21.92
CA GLU A 401 16.55 9.08 -22.10
C GLU A 401 17.33 8.62 -23.34
N LYS A 402 17.36 7.30 -23.60
CA LYS A 402 17.95 6.71 -24.82
C LYS A 402 17.07 6.81 -26.08
N LYS A 403 15.87 7.39 -26.03
CA LYS A 403 14.94 7.42 -27.20
C LYS A 403 15.54 8.14 -28.40
N GLN A 404 16.28 9.23 -28.17
CA GLN A 404 16.90 9.98 -29.26
C GLN A 404 18.02 9.18 -29.94
N GLU A 405 18.82 8.46 -29.15
CA GLU A 405 19.88 7.56 -29.64
C GLU A 405 19.29 6.38 -30.44
N VAL A 406 18.22 5.76 -29.94
CA VAL A 406 17.53 4.65 -30.64
C VAL A 406 16.88 5.11 -31.96
N LEU A 407 16.28 6.31 -31.98
CA LEU A 407 15.70 6.88 -33.20
C LEU A 407 16.77 7.24 -34.22
N SER A 408 17.94 7.72 -33.78
CA SER A 408 19.09 7.93 -34.66
C SER A 408 19.57 6.61 -35.29
N ASN A 409 19.58 5.51 -34.53
CA ASN A 409 19.90 4.16 -35.04
C ASN A 409 18.84 3.56 -36.00
N LEU A 410 17.64 4.13 -36.04
CA LEU A 410 16.57 3.78 -37.00
C LEU A 410 16.67 4.57 -38.31
N GLN A 411 17.39 5.70 -38.30
CA GLN A 411 17.62 6.52 -39.48
C GLN A 411 18.44 5.71 -40.51
N GLY A 412 17.89 5.51 -41.71
CA GLY A 412 18.48 4.67 -42.76
C GLY A 412 18.10 3.18 -42.68
N LYS A 413 17.47 2.70 -41.61
CA LYS A 413 16.90 1.34 -41.50
C LYS A 413 15.40 1.32 -41.78
N ILE A 414 14.71 2.42 -41.52
CA ILE A 414 13.35 2.63 -42.02
C ILE A 414 13.48 3.34 -43.37
N ILE A 415 13.14 2.64 -44.44
CA ILE A 415 12.99 3.22 -45.78
C ILE A 415 11.64 3.92 -45.80
N ILE A 416 11.65 5.22 -45.56
CA ILE A 416 10.51 6.11 -45.81
C ILE A 416 10.84 6.75 -47.16
N SER A 417 10.19 6.24 -48.20
CA SER A 417 10.35 6.63 -49.61
C SER A 417 10.53 8.12 -49.85
#